data_AF-A0A8B8BUN0-F1
#
_entry.id   AF-A0A8B8BUN0-F1
#
_cell.length_a   1.000
_cell.length_b   1.000
_cell.length_c   1.000
_cell.angle_alpha   90.00
_cell.angle_beta   90.00
_cell.angle_gamma   90.00
#
_symmetry.space_group_name_H-M   'P 1'
#
loop_
_entity.id
_entity.type
_entity.pdbx_description
1 polymer ?
#
loop_
_entity_poly.entity_id
_entity_poly.type
_entity_poly.pdbx_seq_one_letter_code
_entity_poly.pdbx_strand_id
1 'polypeptide(L)'
;MDIKFEKQISQFPQGLQEFFLESKESIKQEMWSSIENDMESTKKELHDIYSQIVELQKYKFELPDQEKVVKEWKRREVIKDRDEVVSQFPSFLTYIAGRKNGVPTIKFFLKEDDENAKRHFRNICAATQLKLDFFVARNNQTELKQSSENNGKRHIHTKLSKKFEMKRKKMLEIIGRHEDRLLASYSNLVRIGVRIENKDGSQCIDPCIELFCLDKVIVSSGEHMLPEQLEGYPVVISEDFYMFLSCQNCNSLNNGCSIGRHYDNSAGSIGFFFKNCLSERGFLTAAHVALNSKELNELYDSTELFSKRNEGSNHKIVHPSYQEKIDATIIGNVSEAFCGNHEKKLGGFNYTGIDAAFVKCTSEIEEEMFAMEIADEEDLRIKNLHVSKKGTATGETTGLLHEGTLTFKIDNKYFDGVFTSFKGCYVVQDIKTAFCDDGDSGSGVFLKETKNQPKKALGILFANSNSKSYVCDIKKIVELFNLEVYHKNPSVVKMIKVFMARLGKNIIEFFIMMAFCFFCLYLLC
;
A
#
# COMPACT_ATOMS: atom_id res chain seq x y z
N MET A 1 -51.54 -18.44 -36.29
CA MET A 1 -50.35 -18.77 -37.11
C MET A 1 -50.49 -20.15 -37.78
N ASP A 2 -51.26 -21.06 -37.18
CA ASP A 2 -51.41 -22.46 -37.64
C ASP A 2 -52.03 -22.68 -39.02
N ILE A 3 -53.08 -21.95 -39.40
CA ILE A 3 -53.80 -22.17 -40.67
C ILE A 3 -52.92 -21.88 -41.91
N LYS A 4 -51.95 -20.96 -41.79
CA LYS A 4 -51.02 -20.64 -42.90
C LYS A 4 -49.92 -21.69 -43.05
N PHE A 5 -49.47 -22.27 -41.94
CA PHE A 5 -48.41 -23.28 -41.91
C PHE A 5 -48.91 -24.63 -42.45
N GLU A 6 -50.13 -25.04 -42.07
CA GLU A 6 -50.74 -26.28 -42.57
C GLU A 6 -51.01 -26.23 -44.08
N LYS A 7 -51.45 -25.08 -44.61
CA LYS A 7 -51.61 -24.88 -46.06
C LYS A 7 -50.29 -25.00 -46.83
N GLN A 8 -49.17 -24.54 -46.26
CA GLN A 8 -47.86 -24.63 -46.90
C GLN A 8 -47.29 -26.05 -46.82
N ILE A 9 -47.54 -26.79 -45.74
CA ILE A 9 -47.09 -28.18 -45.59
C ILE A 9 -47.82 -29.13 -46.54
N SER A 10 -49.09 -28.87 -46.86
CA SER A 10 -49.90 -29.70 -47.76
C SER A 10 -49.33 -29.89 -49.18
N GLN A 11 -48.32 -29.11 -49.56
CA GLN A 11 -47.63 -29.16 -50.86
C GLN A 11 -46.46 -30.16 -50.90
N PHE A 12 -46.05 -30.71 -49.76
CA PHE A 12 -44.92 -31.65 -49.67
C PHE A 12 -45.39 -33.12 -49.71
N PRO A 13 -44.53 -34.09 -50.06
CA PRO A 13 -44.86 -35.51 -49.94
C PRO A 13 -45.24 -35.91 -48.51
N GLN A 14 -46.17 -36.86 -48.36
CA GLN A 14 -46.79 -37.22 -47.07
C GLN A 14 -45.77 -37.49 -45.94
N GLY A 15 -44.69 -38.22 -46.22
CA GLY A 15 -43.65 -38.49 -45.21
C GLY A 15 -42.88 -37.24 -44.73
N LEU A 16 -42.76 -36.21 -45.56
CA LEU A 16 -42.20 -34.92 -45.15
C LEU A 16 -43.21 -34.10 -44.34
N GLN A 17 -44.50 -34.21 -44.66
CA GLN A 17 -45.55 -33.54 -43.88
C GLN A 17 -45.62 -34.06 -42.45
N GLU A 18 -45.57 -35.39 -42.28
CA GLU A 18 -45.53 -36.05 -40.97
C GLU A 18 -44.30 -35.61 -40.17
N PHE A 19 -43.11 -35.60 -40.80
CA PHE A 19 -41.88 -35.12 -40.16
C PHE A 19 -41.98 -33.66 -39.68
N PHE A 20 -42.55 -32.75 -40.49
CA PHE A 20 -42.72 -31.35 -40.10
C PHE A 20 -43.73 -31.15 -38.97
N LEU A 21 -44.80 -31.94 -38.95
CA LEU A 21 -45.80 -31.90 -37.87
C LEU A 21 -45.23 -32.46 -36.56
N GLU A 22 -44.53 -33.59 -36.61
CA GLU A 22 -43.84 -34.17 -35.45
C GLU A 22 -42.77 -33.21 -34.90
N SER A 23 -41.97 -32.61 -35.77
CA SER A 23 -40.94 -31.64 -35.37
C SER A 23 -41.56 -30.38 -34.74
N LYS A 24 -42.68 -29.89 -35.28
CA LYS A 24 -43.41 -28.73 -34.72
C LYS A 24 -43.95 -29.04 -33.33
N GLU A 25 -44.57 -30.20 -33.14
CA GLU A 25 -45.11 -30.59 -31.83
C GLU A 25 -43.99 -30.87 -30.82
N SER A 26 -42.86 -31.44 -31.25
CA SER A 26 -41.67 -31.59 -30.40
C SER A 26 -41.11 -30.24 -29.95
N ILE A 27 -40.95 -29.27 -30.87
CA ILE A 27 -40.45 -27.93 -30.54
C ILE A 27 -41.42 -27.22 -29.59
N LYS A 28 -42.73 -27.33 -29.81
CA LYS A 28 -43.73 -26.76 -28.90
C LYS A 28 -43.64 -27.35 -27.50
N GLN A 29 -43.49 -28.68 -27.39
CA GLN A 29 -43.35 -29.35 -26.10
C GLN A 29 -42.07 -28.93 -25.37
N GLU A 30 -40.94 -28.82 -26.08
CA GLU A 30 -39.69 -28.33 -25.50
C GLU A 30 -39.80 -26.88 -25.02
N MET A 31 -40.40 -25.99 -25.84
CA MET A 31 -40.64 -24.60 -25.44
C MET A 31 -41.56 -24.51 -24.23
N TRP A 32 -42.62 -25.31 -24.19
CA TRP A 32 -43.57 -25.32 -23.08
C TRP A 32 -42.92 -25.83 -21.79
N SER A 33 -42.13 -26.91 -21.88
CA SER A 33 -41.38 -27.43 -20.73
C SER A 33 -40.34 -26.43 -20.22
N SER A 34 -39.66 -25.69 -21.12
CA SER A 34 -38.73 -24.63 -20.73
C SER A 34 -39.44 -23.51 -19.97
N ILE A 35 -40.59 -23.05 -20.48
CA ILE A 35 -41.38 -22.00 -19.82
C ILE A 35 -41.88 -22.46 -18.45
N GLU A 36 -42.37 -23.69 -18.33
CA GLU A 36 -42.82 -24.25 -17.04
C GLU A 36 -41.65 -24.33 -16.03
N ASN A 37 -40.46 -24.75 -16.47
CA ASN A 37 -39.27 -24.79 -15.62
C ASN A 37 -38.86 -23.38 -15.15
N ASP A 38 -38.85 -22.39 -16.06
CA ASP A 38 -38.51 -21.00 -15.73
C ASP A 38 -39.52 -20.40 -14.75
N MET A 39 -40.82 -20.70 -14.92
CA MET A 39 -41.87 -20.27 -14.02
C MET A 39 -41.74 -20.88 -12.62
N GLU A 40 -41.45 -22.18 -12.52
CA GLU A 40 -41.28 -22.83 -11.22
C GLU A 40 -39.98 -22.37 -10.53
N SER A 41 -38.91 -22.11 -11.28
CA SER A 41 -37.68 -21.50 -10.75
C SER A 41 -37.94 -20.11 -10.19
N THR A 42 -38.62 -19.26 -10.97
CA THR A 42 -38.98 -17.89 -10.56
C THR A 42 -39.85 -17.89 -9.30
N LYS A 43 -40.84 -18.79 -9.25
CA LYS A 43 -41.71 -18.94 -8.09
C LYS A 43 -40.94 -19.36 -6.84
N LYS A 44 -39.96 -20.27 -6.98
CA LYS A 44 -39.07 -20.67 -5.88
C LYS A 44 -38.22 -19.50 -5.39
N GLU A 45 -37.60 -18.75 -6.31
CA GLU A 45 -36.81 -17.57 -5.96
C GLU A 45 -37.64 -16.51 -5.21
N LEU A 46 -38.86 -16.23 -5.69
CA LEU A 46 -39.78 -15.31 -5.02
C LEU A 46 -40.19 -15.82 -3.63
N HIS A 47 -40.37 -17.12 -3.46
CA HIS A 47 -40.68 -17.71 -2.16
C HIS A 47 -39.50 -17.61 -1.18
N ASP A 48 -38.27 -17.81 -1.67
CA ASP A 48 -37.05 -17.67 -0.87
C ASP A 48 -36.84 -16.21 -0.44
N ILE A 49 -37.07 -15.24 -1.35
CA ILE A 49 -37.01 -13.80 -1.04
C ILE A 49 -38.08 -13.44 0.00
N TYR A 50 -39.32 -13.89 -0.19
CA TYR A 50 -40.41 -13.62 0.75
C TYR A 50 -40.10 -14.18 2.14
N SER A 51 -39.57 -15.40 2.21
CA SER A 51 -39.18 -16.03 3.48
C SER A 51 -38.09 -15.23 4.19
N GLN A 52 -37.09 -14.71 3.46
CA GLN A 52 -36.07 -13.82 4.01
C GLN A 52 -36.66 -12.50 4.54
N ILE A 53 -37.61 -11.90 3.82
CA ILE A 53 -38.29 -10.67 4.27
C ILE A 53 -39.08 -10.94 5.56
N VAL A 54 -39.82 -12.05 5.63
CA VAL A 54 -40.58 -12.43 6.83
C VAL A 54 -39.65 -12.69 8.01
N GLU A 55 -38.48 -13.32 7.81
CA GLU A 55 -37.47 -13.44 8.85
C GLU A 55 -36.93 -12.08 9.30
N LEU A 56 -36.61 -11.19 8.37
CA LEU A 56 -36.16 -9.83 8.68
C LEU A 56 -37.19 -9.04 9.48
N GLN A 57 -38.49 -9.22 9.21
CA GLN A 57 -39.58 -8.58 9.96
C GLN A 57 -39.73 -9.09 11.41
N LYS A 58 -39.26 -10.30 11.72
CA LYS A 58 -39.22 -10.81 13.11
C LYS A 58 -38.19 -10.08 13.96
N TYR A 59 -37.16 -9.51 13.34
CA TYR A 59 -36.25 -8.60 14.01
C TYR A 59 -36.94 -7.25 14.13
N LYS A 60 -37.31 -6.85 15.35
CA LYS A 60 -37.65 -5.45 15.63
C LYS A 60 -36.42 -4.59 15.32
N PHE A 61 -36.41 -3.96 14.15
CA PHE A 61 -35.48 -2.88 13.86
C PHE A 61 -35.91 -1.68 14.71
N GLU A 62 -35.43 -1.61 15.94
CA GLU A 62 -35.40 -0.33 16.64
C GLU A 62 -34.42 0.56 15.89
N LEU A 63 -34.96 1.50 15.12
CA LEU A 63 -34.15 2.56 14.55
C LEU A 63 -33.49 3.28 15.74
N PRO A 64 -32.15 3.35 15.78
CA PRO A 64 -31.48 4.02 16.87
C PRO A 64 -31.93 5.48 16.89
N ASP A 65 -32.15 6.00 18.10
CA ASP A 65 -32.41 7.41 18.32
C ASP A 65 -31.28 8.23 17.68
N GLN A 66 -31.58 8.85 16.54
CA GLN A 66 -30.59 9.55 15.73
C GLN A 66 -29.97 10.72 16.49
N GLU A 67 -30.74 11.39 17.35
CA GLU A 67 -30.26 12.51 18.15
C GLU A 67 -29.25 12.01 19.19
N LYS A 68 -29.53 10.86 19.82
CA LYS A 68 -28.60 10.20 20.73
C LYS A 68 -27.33 9.73 20.02
N VAL A 69 -27.44 9.16 18.82
CA VAL A 69 -26.28 8.73 18.01
C VAL A 69 -25.41 9.92 17.64
N VAL A 70 -26.01 11.00 17.12
CA VAL A 70 -25.29 12.23 16.75
C VAL A 70 -24.62 12.85 17.98
N LYS A 71 -25.28 12.85 19.14
CA LYS A 71 -24.72 13.36 20.39
C LYS A 71 -23.51 12.55 20.86
N GLU A 72 -23.54 11.22 20.73
CA GLU A 72 -22.38 10.37 21.03
C GLU A 72 -21.25 10.57 20.00
N TRP A 73 -21.56 10.77 18.72
CA TRP A 73 -20.57 11.04 17.67
C TRP A 73 -19.85 12.36 17.91
N LYS A 74 -20.58 13.43 18.25
CA LYS A 74 -20.00 14.75 18.56
C LYS A 74 -19.03 14.73 19.75
N ARG A 75 -19.10 13.73 20.63
CA ARG A 75 -18.13 13.57 21.73
C ARG A 75 -16.74 13.16 21.27
N ARG A 76 -16.58 12.77 19.99
CA ARG A 76 -15.26 12.50 19.40
C ARG A 76 -14.47 13.78 19.16
N GLU A 77 -15.13 14.89 18.87
CA GLU A 77 -14.52 16.19 18.57
C GLU A 77 -14.16 16.93 19.86
N VAL A 78 -13.06 16.53 20.49
CA VAL A 78 -12.54 17.19 21.70
C VAL A 78 -11.65 18.38 21.33
N ILE A 79 -10.88 18.26 20.25
CA ILE A 79 -10.07 19.33 19.68
C ILE A 79 -10.86 19.97 18.54
N LYS A 80 -11.16 21.28 18.66
CA LYS A 80 -11.94 22.03 17.66
C LYS A 80 -11.10 22.59 16.52
N ASP A 81 -9.88 23.03 16.82
CA ASP A 81 -8.95 23.60 15.83
C ASP A 81 -7.72 22.71 15.74
N ARG A 82 -7.78 21.71 14.85
CA ARG A 82 -6.71 20.72 14.71
C ARG A 82 -5.47 21.32 14.06
N ASP A 83 -5.66 22.22 13.10
CA ASP A 83 -4.55 22.85 12.36
C ASP A 83 -3.71 23.75 13.26
N GLU A 84 -4.36 24.54 14.12
CA GLU A 84 -3.66 25.34 15.11
C GLU A 84 -2.84 24.45 16.05
N VAL A 85 -3.42 23.36 16.54
CA VAL A 85 -2.74 22.40 17.42
C VAL A 85 -1.55 21.73 16.73
N VAL A 86 -1.70 21.29 15.48
CA VAL A 86 -0.62 20.66 14.70
C VAL A 86 0.49 21.66 14.41
N SER A 87 0.16 22.92 14.11
CA SER A 87 1.13 23.99 13.89
C SER A 87 1.87 24.36 15.18
N GLN A 88 1.17 24.37 16.31
CA GLN A 88 1.75 24.73 17.61
C GLN A 88 2.58 23.59 18.21
N PHE A 89 2.15 22.34 18.01
CA PHE A 89 2.78 21.14 18.56
C PHE A 89 3.06 20.12 17.46
N PRO A 90 4.20 20.23 16.74
CA PRO A 90 4.59 19.28 15.70
C PRO A 90 4.74 17.82 16.20
N SER A 91 4.87 17.63 17.52
CA SER A 91 4.90 16.32 18.18
C SER A 91 3.53 15.64 18.22
N PHE A 92 2.42 16.35 18.05
CA PHE A 92 1.07 15.80 18.07
C PHE A 92 0.75 15.04 16.78
N LEU A 93 0.34 13.77 16.92
CA LEU A 93 -0.05 12.92 15.78
C LEU A 93 -1.57 12.86 15.63
N THR A 94 -2.25 12.38 16.68
CA THR A 94 -3.70 12.18 16.69
C THR A 94 -4.21 11.91 18.12
N TYR A 95 -5.51 11.68 18.29
CA TYR A 95 -6.11 11.23 19.55
C TYR A 95 -7.31 10.30 19.33
N ILE A 96 -7.64 9.51 20.35
CA ILE A 96 -8.89 8.73 20.41
C ILE A 96 -9.71 9.23 21.59
N ALA A 97 -10.98 9.56 21.36
CA ALA A 97 -11.95 9.89 22.42
C ALA A 97 -13.07 8.84 22.47
N GLY A 98 -13.21 8.15 23.60
CA GLY A 98 -14.10 7.01 23.71
C GLY A 98 -14.25 6.49 25.13
N ARG A 99 -14.50 5.18 25.25
CA ARG A 99 -14.61 4.48 26.54
C ARG A 99 -13.56 3.38 26.62
N LYS A 100 -12.76 3.41 27.68
CA LYS A 100 -11.83 2.34 28.07
C LYS A 100 -12.47 1.56 29.21
N ASN A 101 -12.87 0.31 28.97
CA ASN A 101 -13.59 -0.50 29.97
C ASN A 101 -14.80 0.23 30.59
N GLY A 102 -15.59 0.92 29.76
CA GLY A 102 -16.76 1.71 30.18
C GLY A 102 -16.46 3.13 30.67
N VAL A 103 -15.21 3.45 30.99
CA VAL A 103 -14.80 4.76 31.53
C VAL A 103 -14.49 5.74 30.38
N PRO A 104 -15.14 6.93 30.34
CA PRO A 104 -14.82 7.98 29.38
C PRO A 104 -13.33 8.35 29.42
N THR A 105 -12.63 8.13 28.31
CA THR A 105 -11.17 8.25 28.20
C THR A 105 -10.80 8.93 26.90
N ILE A 106 -9.80 9.81 26.96
CA ILE A 106 -9.11 10.36 25.81
C ILE A 106 -7.64 9.95 25.85
N LYS A 107 -7.14 9.43 24.73
CA LYS A 107 -5.75 9.02 24.57
C LYS A 107 -5.09 9.83 23.44
N PHE A 108 -4.05 10.59 23.77
CA PHE A 108 -3.29 11.38 22.81
C PHE A 108 -2.06 10.60 22.33
N PHE A 109 -1.76 10.69 21.03
CA PHE A 109 -0.62 10.05 20.39
C PHE A 109 0.38 11.12 20.00
N LEU A 110 1.59 11.03 20.55
CA LEU A 110 2.68 11.95 20.30
C LEU A 110 3.85 11.21 19.62
N LYS A 111 4.52 11.87 18.70
CA LYS A 111 5.74 11.40 18.04
C LYS A 111 6.87 11.21 19.04
N GLU A 112 7.08 12.21 19.88
CA GLU A 112 8.13 12.27 20.88
C GLU A 112 7.58 12.75 22.22
N ASP A 113 8.38 12.60 23.27
CA ASP A 113 7.95 12.98 24.60
C ASP A 113 7.98 14.52 24.78
N ASP A 114 6.85 15.16 24.44
CA ASP A 114 6.69 16.61 24.48
C ASP A 114 5.83 17.05 25.68
N GLU A 115 6.49 17.51 26.75
CA GLU A 115 5.80 17.98 27.95
C GLU A 115 4.99 19.28 27.75
N ASN A 116 5.34 20.10 26.75
CA ASN A 116 4.55 21.30 26.46
C ASN A 116 3.22 20.92 25.81
N ALA A 117 3.25 20.02 24.84
CA ALA A 117 2.05 19.45 24.23
C ALA A 117 1.18 18.73 25.28
N LYS A 118 1.79 17.88 26.12
CA LYS A 118 1.06 17.20 27.21
C LYS A 118 0.41 18.19 28.18
N ARG A 119 1.10 19.26 28.58
CA ARG A 119 0.54 20.30 29.46
C ARG A 119 -0.65 21.00 28.81
N HIS A 120 -0.54 21.35 27.53
CA HIS A 120 -1.64 21.94 26.77
C HIS A 120 -2.87 21.03 26.73
N PHE A 121 -2.70 19.75 26.38
CA PHE A 121 -3.80 18.79 26.32
C PHE A 121 -4.41 18.48 27.70
N ARG A 122 -3.61 18.44 28.76
CA ARG A 122 -4.11 18.36 30.14
C ARG A 122 -5.04 19.53 30.46
N ASN A 123 -4.67 20.75 30.06
CA ASN A 123 -5.48 21.95 30.29
C ASN A 123 -6.80 21.92 29.52
N ILE A 124 -6.78 21.50 28.24
CA ILE A 124 -8.00 21.29 27.45
C ILE A 124 -8.94 20.27 28.13
N CYS A 125 -8.37 19.16 28.60
CA CYS A 125 -9.17 18.07 29.15
C CYS A 125 -9.64 18.30 30.59
N ALA A 126 -9.04 19.23 31.33
CA ALA A 126 -9.39 19.51 32.74
C ALA A 126 -10.88 19.85 32.94
N ALA A 127 -11.52 20.44 31.93
CA ALA A 127 -12.94 20.78 31.97
C ALA A 127 -13.90 19.62 31.63
N THR A 128 -13.38 18.47 31.18
CA THR A 128 -14.20 17.44 30.50
C THR A 128 -14.49 16.18 31.32
N GLN A 129 -13.93 16.05 32.53
CA GLN A 129 -14.01 14.83 33.37
C GLN A 129 -13.55 13.54 32.67
N LEU A 130 -12.86 13.63 31.53
CA LEU A 130 -12.32 12.48 30.82
C LEU A 130 -11.03 11.99 31.49
N LYS A 131 -10.87 10.67 31.56
CA LYS A 131 -9.57 10.09 31.91
C LYS A 131 -8.59 10.37 30.78
N LEU A 132 -7.45 10.95 31.11
CA LEU A 132 -6.42 11.30 30.14
C LEU A 132 -5.32 10.23 30.08
N ASP A 133 -4.94 9.84 28.88
CA ASP A 133 -3.85 8.88 28.59
C ASP A 133 -2.94 9.44 27.48
N PHE A 134 -1.66 9.06 27.49
CA PHE A 134 -0.68 9.51 26.50
C PHE A 134 0.11 8.32 25.96
N PHE A 135 0.28 8.29 24.64
CA PHE A 135 1.13 7.35 23.94
C PHE A 135 2.26 8.10 23.24
N VAL A 136 3.51 7.67 23.47
CA VAL A 136 4.69 8.24 22.81
C VAL A 136 5.27 7.20 21.85
N ALA A 137 5.27 7.51 20.55
CA ALA A 137 5.68 6.63 19.46
C ALA A 137 7.15 6.17 19.59
N ARG A 138 8.08 7.11 19.76
CA ARG A 138 9.52 6.79 19.85
C ARG A 138 9.92 5.93 21.04
N ASN A 139 9.22 6.06 22.18
CA ASN A 139 9.49 5.23 23.36
C ASN A 139 9.13 3.76 23.06
N ASN A 140 7.98 3.52 22.42
CA ASN A 140 7.54 2.16 22.06
C ASN A 140 8.41 1.51 20.97
N GLN A 141 8.88 2.28 19.99
CA GLN A 141 9.85 1.77 19.00
C GLN A 141 11.14 1.26 19.67
N THR A 142 11.58 1.90 20.76
CA THR A 142 12.79 1.50 21.49
C THR A 142 12.57 0.21 22.28
N GLU A 143 11.40 0.05 22.92
CA GLU A 143 11.04 -1.17 23.66
C GLU A 143 10.87 -2.39 22.73
N LEU A 144 10.26 -2.19 21.55
CA LEU A 144 10.13 -3.25 20.54
C LEU A 144 11.48 -3.71 19.99
N LYS A 145 12.42 -2.78 19.75
CA LYS A 145 13.80 -3.09 19.30
C LYS A 145 14.52 -4.03 20.28
N GLN A 146 14.39 -3.78 21.59
CA GLN A 146 14.98 -4.64 22.64
C GLN A 146 14.33 -6.04 22.68
N SER A 147 13.04 -6.16 22.34
CA SER A 147 12.35 -7.45 22.30
C SER A 147 12.70 -8.29 21.05
N SER A 148 13.00 -7.65 19.91
CA SER A 148 13.38 -8.31 18.66
C SER A 148 14.81 -8.86 18.67
N GLU A 149 15.74 -8.23 19.40
CA GLU A 149 17.12 -8.71 19.52
C GLU A 149 17.22 -10.10 20.21
N ASN A 150 16.23 -10.45 21.04
CA ASN A 150 16.17 -11.74 21.74
C ASN A 150 15.59 -12.90 20.91
N ASN A 151 14.98 -12.63 19.74
CA ASN A 151 14.26 -13.62 18.94
C ASN A 151 14.92 -13.90 17.58
N GLY A 152 16.24 -14.07 17.56
CA GLY A 152 17.00 -14.52 16.38
C GLY A 152 16.64 -15.94 15.93
N LYS A 153 15.46 -16.14 15.34
CA LYS A 153 15.09 -17.40 14.69
C LYS A 153 15.65 -17.43 13.27
N ARG A 154 16.30 -18.55 12.92
CA ARG A 154 16.78 -18.83 11.55
C ARG A 154 15.58 -18.83 10.59
N HIS A 155 15.52 -17.82 9.73
CA HIS A 155 14.49 -17.71 8.70
C HIS A 155 14.77 -18.72 7.58
N ILE A 156 13.95 -19.77 7.48
CA ILE A 156 14.04 -20.79 6.43
C ILE A 156 13.31 -20.29 5.18
N HIS A 157 14.02 -20.16 4.07
CA HIS A 157 13.43 -19.89 2.75
C HIS A 157 12.64 -21.11 2.27
N THR A 158 11.32 -21.09 2.39
CA THR A 158 10.44 -22.16 1.88
C THR A 158 9.35 -21.55 1.01
N LYS A 159 9.09 -22.14 -0.16
CA LYS A 159 8.00 -21.71 -1.05
C LYS A 159 6.64 -21.97 -0.37
N LEU A 160 5.72 -21.02 -0.46
CA LEU A 160 4.37 -21.19 0.08
C LEU A 160 3.60 -22.31 -0.64
N SER A 161 2.72 -23.02 0.06
CA SER A 161 1.89 -24.07 -0.56
C SER A 161 0.73 -23.45 -1.36
N LYS A 162 0.33 -24.09 -2.47
CA LYS A 162 -0.80 -23.62 -3.29
C LYS A 162 -2.12 -23.48 -2.51
N LYS A 163 -2.38 -24.39 -1.56
CA LYS A 163 -3.58 -24.34 -0.69
C LYS A 163 -3.58 -23.09 0.19
N PHE A 164 -2.41 -22.72 0.70
CA PHE A 164 -2.22 -21.51 1.50
C PHE A 164 -2.47 -20.26 0.65
N GLU A 165 -1.90 -20.20 -0.56
CA GLU A 165 -2.09 -19.07 -1.49
C GLU A 165 -3.56 -18.87 -1.84
N MET A 166 -4.32 -19.95 -2.06
CA MET A 166 -5.75 -19.90 -2.29
C MET A 166 -6.52 -19.29 -1.11
N LYS A 167 -6.24 -19.73 0.12
CA LYS A 167 -6.87 -19.17 1.33
C LYS A 167 -6.52 -17.68 1.49
N ARG A 168 -5.25 -17.33 1.30
CA ARG A 168 -4.77 -15.95 1.36
C ARG A 168 -5.47 -15.07 0.33
N LYS A 169 -5.54 -15.50 -0.94
CA LYS A 169 -6.23 -14.76 -2.00
C LYS A 169 -7.70 -14.51 -1.66
N LYS A 170 -8.39 -15.54 -1.16
CA LYS A 170 -9.78 -15.41 -0.71
C LYS A 170 -9.94 -14.40 0.44
N MET A 171 -9.01 -14.37 1.40
CA MET A 171 -9.02 -13.35 2.47
C MET A 171 -8.77 -11.94 1.94
N LEU A 172 -7.86 -11.78 0.98
CA LEU A 172 -7.64 -10.49 0.31
C LEU A 172 -8.91 -10.01 -0.42
N GLU A 173 -9.62 -10.92 -1.09
CA GLU A 173 -10.91 -10.62 -1.73
C GLU A 173 -11.98 -10.20 -0.72
N ILE A 174 -12.03 -10.85 0.45
CA ILE A 174 -12.93 -10.45 1.56
C ILE A 174 -12.56 -9.06 2.07
N ILE A 175 -11.27 -8.81 2.32
CA ILE A 175 -10.79 -7.49 2.75
C ILE A 175 -11.19 -6.42 1.72
N GLY A 176 -10.97 -6.67 0.43
CA GLY A 176 -11.35 -5.72 -0.63
C GLY A 176 -12.85 -5.42 -0.70
N ARG A 177 -13.72 -6.35 -0.26
CA ARG A 177 -15.18 -6.10 -0.16
C ARG A 177 -15.59 -5.29 1.06
N HIS A 178 -14.86 -5.40 2.17
CA HIS A 178 -15.27 -4.82 3.46
C HIS A 178 -14.44 -3.60 3.89
N GLU A 179 -13.27 -3.38 3.29
CA GLU A 179 -12.29 -2.40 3.77
C GLU A 179 -12.84 -0.98 3.90
N ASP A 180 -13.55 -0.48 2.89
CA ASP A 180 -14.07 0.89 2.90
C ASP A 180 -15.11 1.07 4.01
N ARG A 181 -16.03 0.10 4.13
CA ARG A 181 -17.04 0.08 5.20
C ARG A 181 -16.39 0.01 6.57
N LEU A 182 -15.39 -0.85 6.75
CA LEU A 182 -14.70 -1.02 8.04
C LEU A 182 -13.93 0.25 8.42
N LEU A 183 -13.12 0.80 7.52
CA LEU A 183 -12.33 1.99 7.80
C LEU A 183 -13.21 3.25 8.03
N ALA A 184 -14.39 3.31 7.40
CA ALA A 184 -15.39 4.35 7.63
C ALA A 184 -16.16 4.16 8.96
N SER A 185 -16.44 2.91 9.34
CA SER A 185 -17.21 2.59 10.55
C SER A 185 -16.39 2.65 11.84
N TYR A 186 -15.06 2.53 11.74
CA TYR A 186 -14.16 2.45 12.89
C TYR A 186 -13.04 3.50 12.79
N SER A 187 -13.17 4.61 13.52
CA SER A 187 -12.20 5.71 13.49
C SER A 187 -10.83 5.31 14.02
N ASN A 188 -10.80 4.35 14.95
CA ASN A 188 -9.60 3.79 15.57
C ASN A 188 -8.87 2.79 14.65
N LEU A 189 -9.50 2.31 13.58
CA LEU A 189 -8.91 1.34 12.65
C LEU A 189 -7.94 2.04 11.70
N VAL A 190 -6.68 1.59 11.69
CA VAL A 190 -5.58 2.18 10.89
C VAL A 190 -5.14 1.30 9.72
N ARG A 191 -5.28 -0.03 9.83
CA ARG A 191 -4.84 -0.95 8.75
C ARG A 191 -5.63 -2.25 8.78
N ILE A 192 -5.79 -2.86 7.61
CA ILE A 192 -6.41 -4.17 7.43
C ILE A 192 -5.47 -5.05 6.60
N GLY A 193 -5.30 -6.30 7.02
CA GLY A 193 -4.35 -7.21 6.38
C GLY A 193 -4.62 -8.69 6.59
N VAL A 194 -3.72 -9.50 6.05
CA VAL A 194 -3.67 -10.93 6.33
C VAL A 194 -2.40 -11.22 7.13
N ARG A 195 -2.58 -11.84 8.30
CA ARG A 195 -1.49 -12.31 9.14
C ARG A 195 -1.14 -13.75 8.79
N ILE A 196 0.16 -14.01 8.72
CA ILE A 196 0.75 -15.29 8.29
C ILE A 196 1.67 -15.87 9.40
N GLU A 197 1.89 -15.15 10.49
CA GLU A 197 2.84 -15.57 11.53
C GLU A 197 2.19 -16.31 12.71
N ASN A 198 2.86 -17.39 13.10
CA ASN A 198 2.58 -18.16 14.30
C ASN A 198 3.13 -17.44 15.55
N LYS A 199 2.37 -17.39 16.64
CA LYS A 199 2.96 -17.08 17.97
C LYS A 199 3.81 -18.25 18.49
N ASP A 200 3.54 -19.49 18.05
CA ASP A 200 3.97 -20.70 18.79
C ASP A 200 4.88 -21.68 18.02
N GLY A 201 5.44 -21.28 16.87
CA GLY A 201 6.46 -22.08 16.17
C GLY A 201 6.00 -23.41 15.55
N SER A 202 4.69 -23.64 15.40
CA SER A 202 4.18 -24.82 14.68
C SER A 202 4.34 -24.70 13.15
N GLN A 203 4.40 -25.84 12.45
CA GLN A 203 4.67 -25.91 11.00
C GLN A 203 3.43 -25.71 10.12
N CYS A 204 2.22 -25.66 10.67
CA CYS A 204 0.99 -25.49 9.90
C CYS A 204 0.37 -24.12 10.19
N ILE A 205 0.49 -23.21 9.22
CA ILE A 205 0.03 -21.82 9.33
C ILE A 205 -1.27 -21.70 8.55
N ASP A 206 -2.40 -21.54 9.23
CA ASP A 206 -3.60 -21.03 8.59
C ASP A 206 -3.58 -19.49 8.65
N PRO A 207 -3.72 -18.80 7.50
CA PRO A 207 -3.76 -17.33 7.50
C PRO A 207 -5.02 -16.84 8.20
N CYS A 208 -4.99 -15.63 8.74
CA CYS A 208 -6.15 -14.97 9.34
C CYS A 208 -6.20 -13.49 8.96
N ILE A 209 -7.37 -12.88 9.07
CA ILE A 209 -7.51 -11.43 8.82
C ILE A 209 -7.01 -10.70 10.07
N GLU A 210 -6.25 -9.63 9.87
CA GLU A 210 -5.73 -8.81 10.95
C GLU A 210 -6.19 -7.36 10.79
N LEU A 211 -6.84 -6.85 11.84
CA LEU A 211 -7.24 -5.46 11.98
C LEU A 211 -6.27 -4.76 12.91
N PHE A 212 -5.71 -3.65 12.45
CA PHE A 212 -4.81 -2.83 13.25
C PHE A 212 -5.50 -1.56 13.67
N CYS A 213 -5.46 -1.27 14.96
CA CYS A 213 -6.05 -0.08 15.54
C CYS A 213 -5.04 0.71 16.38
N LEU A 214 -5.33 1.98 16.68
CA LEU A 214 -4.47 2.79 17.56
C LEU A 214 -4.49 2.30 19.02
N ASP A 215 -5.61 1.76 19.51
CA ASP A 215 -5.75 1.14 20.84
C ASP A 215 -6.82 0.06 20.82
N LYS A 216 -6.50 -1.18 21.24
CA LYS A 216 -7.46 -2.30 21.16
C LYS A 216 -8.53 -2.31 22.24
N VAL A 217 -8.39 -1.47 23.28
CA VAL A 217 -9.25 -1.45 24.46
C VAL A 217 -10.24 -0.28 24.41
N ILE A 218 -9.85 0.84 23.78
CA ILE A 218 -10.71 2.02 23.65
C ILE A 218 -11.70 1.82 22.50
N VAL A 219 -12.99 1.87 22.83
CA VAL A 219 -14.08 1.97 21.84
C VAL A 219 -14.42 3.44 21.66
N SER A 220 -14.27 3.98 20.44
CA SER A 220 -14.56 5.39 20.15
C SER A 220 -16.03 5.74 20.43
N SER A 221 -16.30 6.98 20.80
CA SER A 221 -17.67 7.41 21.19
C SER A 221 -18.67 7.19 20.05
N GLY A 222 -19.78 6.50 20.26
CA GLY A 222 -20.75 6.21 19.19
C GLY A 222 -20.30 5.17 18.15
N GLU A 223 -19.26 4.42 18.47
CA GLU A 223 -18.75 3.27 17.71
C GLU A 223 -18.98 1.96 18.47
N HIS A 224 -18.86 0.83 17.78
CA HIS A 224 -18.91 -0.51 18.40
C HIS A 224 -17.50 -1.10 18.50
N MET A 225 -17.38 -2.26 19.18
CA MET A 225 -16.13 -3.02 19.14
C MET A 225 -15.81 -3.48 17.72
N LEU A 226 -14.52 -3.63 17.42
CA LEU A 226 -14.06 -4.24 16.17
C LEU A 226 -14.60 -5.68 16.05
N PRO A 227 -14.92 -6.14 14.83
CA PRO A 227 -15.52 -7.45 14.63
C PRO A 227 -14.51 -8.56 14.94
N GLU A 228 -15.00 -9.63 15.57
CA GLU A 228 -14.19 -10.83 15.86
C GLU A 228 -14.06 -11.77 14.63
N GLN A 229 -14.93 -11.61 13.63
CA GLN A 229 -14.95 -12.39 12.40
C GLN A 229 -15.39 -11.56 11.19
N LEU A 230 -14.90 -11.93 10.00
CA LEU A 230 -15.35 -11.40 8.71
C LEU A 230 -15.64 -12.55 7.75
N GLU A 231 -16.90 -12.67 7.30
CA GLU A 231 -17.38 -13.76 6.42
C GLU A 231 -16.95 -15.16 6.90
N GLY A 232 -17.02 -15.40 8.22
CA GLY A 232 -16.65 -16.67 8.86
C GLY A 232 -15.14 -16.88 9.06
N TYR A 233 -14.28 -15.93 8.67
CA TYR A 233 -12.85 -15.96 8.97
C TYR A 233 -12.54 -15.22 10.28
N PRO A 234 -11.67 -15.78 11.14
CA PRO A 234 -11.29 -15.14 12.38
C PRO A 234 -10.50 -13.86 12.13
N VAL A 235 -10.77 -12.85 12.94
CA VAL A 235 -10.05 -11.58 12.97
C VAL A 235 -9.14 -11.51 14.18
N VAL A 236 -7.89 -11.13 13.95
CA VAL A 236 -6.92 -10.79 15.00
C VAL A 236 -6.83 -9.26 15.09
N ILE A 237 -6.89 -8.73 16.31
CA ILE A 237 -6.74 -7.28 16.55
C ILE A 237 -5.33 -7.01 17.09
N SER A 238 -4.65 -6.06 16.46
CA SER A 238 -3.29 -5.62 16.80
C SER A 238 -3.23 -4.10 16.92
N GLU A 239 -2.27 -3.58 17.69
CA GLU A 239 -2.11 -2.13 17.87
C GLU A 239 -1.03 -1.58 16.92
N ASP A 240 -1.33 -0.52 16.17
CA ASP A 240 -0.38 0.15 15.26
C ASP A 240 -0.75 1.64 15.04
N PHE A 241 0.20 2.45 14.57
CA PHE A 241 0.01 3.88 14.20
C PHE A 241 0.99 4.26 13.08
N TYR A 242 0.69 5.25 12.23
CA TYR A 242 1.56 5.66 11.11
C TYR A 242 2.10 7.09 11.27
N MET A 243 3.22 7.38 10.61
CA MET A 243 3.81 8.72 10.47
C MET A 243 4.37 8.93 9.05
N PHE A 244 4.45 10.19 8.61
CA PHE A 244 5.13 10.58 7.37
C PHE A 244 6.53 11.10 7.69
N LEU A 245 7.45 10.89 6.75
CA LEU A 245 8.87 11.03 7.00
C LEU A 245 9.38 12.45 6.62
N SER A 246 10.16 13.14 7.48
CA SER A 246 10.84 14.46 7.24
C SER A 246 12.35 14.52 7.60
N CYS A 247 13.20 15.20 6.80
CA CYS A 247 14.67 15.00 6.66
C CYS A 247 15.64 15.95 7.43
N GLN A 248 16.93 15.53 7.57
CA GLN A 248 18.12 16.37 7.84
C GLN A 248 19.44 15.85 7.18
N ASN A 249 20.25 16.77 6.66
CA ASN A 249 21.62 16.75 6.08
C ASN A 249 21.99 15.84 4.88
N CYS A 250 22.27 16.43 3.71
CA CYS A 250 23.03 15.81 2.60
C CYS A 250 23.85 16.79 1.72
N ASN A 251 25.05 16.37 1.27
CA ASN A 251 26.03 17.23 0.57
C ASN A 251 26.28 16.91 -0.94
N SER A 252 25.57 15.94 -1.58
CA SER A 252 25.70 15.63 -3.03
C SER A 252 24.48 14.90 -3.59
N LEU A 253 24.18 14.99 -4.91
CA LEU A 253 22.94 14.46 -5.54
C LEU A 253 23.04 12.97 -5.96
N ASN A 254 22.37 12.07 -5.24
CA ASN A 254 22.33 10.61 -5.45
C ASN A 254 20.99 10.01 -4.97
N ASN A 255 20.75 8.71 -5.18
CA ASN A 255 19.61 8.02 -4.53
C ASN A 255 19.72 8.16 -3.01
N GLY A 256 18.59 8.50 -2.39
CA GLY A 256 18.47 8.74 -0.95
C GLY A 256 18.93 10.12 -0.51
N CYS A 257 19.08 11.10 -1.43
CA CYS A 257 19.47 12.46 -1.08
C CYS A 257 18.29 13.37 -0.76
N SER A 258 18.51 14.31 0.16
CA SER A 258 17.52 15.27 0.64
C SER A 258 16.99 16.18 -0.47
N ILE A 259 15.68 16.28 -0.58
CA ILE A 259 15.00 17.22 -1.48
C ILE A 259 13.80 17.83 -0.76
N GLY A 260 13.39 19.01 -1.19
CA GLY A 260 12.20 19.68 -0.66
C GLY A 260 11.58 20.62 -1.68
N ARG A 261 10.43 21.19 -1.34
CA ARG A 261 9.79 22.23 -2.15
C ARG A 261 10.47 23.58 -1.94
N HIS A 262 10.50 24.39 -2.99
CA HIS A 262 11.09 25.72 -2.94
C HIS A 262 10.34 26.63 -1.94
N TYR A 263 11.06 27.29 -1.03
CA TYR A 263 10.53 28.12 0.08
C TYR A 263 9.62 27.41 1.08
N ASP A 264 9.75 26.10 1.24
CA ASP A 264 8.89 25.31 2.13
C ASP A 264 9.70 24.27 2.92
N ASN A 265 9.27 23.98 4.15
CA ASN A 265 9.96 23.09 5.07
C ASN A 265 9.69 21.58 4.81
N SER A 266 9.09 21.23 3.68
CA SER A 266 8.98 19.85 3.23
C SER A 266 10.35 19.27 2.94
N ALA A 267 10.52 18.00 3.30
CA ALA A 267 11.74 17.30 3.03
C ALA A 267 11.50 15.80 2.84
N GLY A 268 12.23 15.22 1.89
CA GLY A 268 12.21 13.79 1.58
C GLY A 268 13.46 13.41 0.80
N SER A 269 13.40 12.25 0.14
CA SER A 269 14.53 11.58 -0.51
C SER A 269 14.29 11.37 -2.00
N ILE A 270 15.37 11.40 -2.77
CA ILE A 270 15.39 10.93 -4.17
C ILE A 270 15.29 9.40 -4.20
N GLY A 271 14.35 8.86 -4.97
CA GLY A 271 14.08 7.43 -5.04
C GLY A 271 14.91 6.69 -6.07
N PHE A 272 14.48 6.79 -7.33
CA PHE A 272 15.23 6.30 -8.48
C PHE A 272 15.31 7.37 -9.55
N PHE A 273 16.33 7.30 -10.38
CA PHE A 273 16.47 8.15 -11.55
C PHE A 273 15.81 7.50 -12.77
N PHE A 274 15.26 8.31 -13.66
CA PHE A 274 14.45 7.89 -14.78
C PHE A 274 14.80 8.65 -16.05
N LYS A 275 14.52 7.98 -17.17
CA LYS A 275 14.41 8.60 -18.49
C LYS A 275 13.00 8.30 -19.00
N ASN A 276 12.29 9.32 -19.48
CA ASN A 276 11.00 9.08 -20.17
C ASN A 276 11.23 8.77 -21.65
N CYS A 277 10.17 8.38 -22.37
CA CYS A 277 10.24 8.08 -23.80
C CYS A 277 10.72 9.27 -24.66
N LEU A 278 10.62 10.50 -24.15
CA LEU A 278 11.08 11.74 -24.78
C LEU A 278 12.55 12.07 -24.46
N SER A 279 13.27 11.15 -23.82
CA SER A 279 14.65 11.30 -23.35
C SER A 279 14.87 12.37 -22.28
N GLU A 280 13.82 12.85 -21.64
CA GLU A 280 13.93 13.74 -20.49
C GLU A 280 14.41 12.95 -19.28
N ARG A 281 15.38 13.53 -18.56
CA ARG A 281 15.99 12.94 -17.37
C ARG A 281 15.38 13.52 -16.11
N GLY A 282 15.16 12.67 -15.12
CA GLY A 282 14.55 13.07 -13.87
C GLY A 282 14.69 12.02 -12.78
N PHE A 283 13.92 12.17 -11.71
CA PHE A 283 13.85 11.20 -10.63
C PHE A 283 12.45 11.05 -10.07
N LEU A 284 12.17 9.88 -9.51
CA LEU A 284 10.97 9.65 -8.70
C LEU A 284 11.24 9.98 -7.24
N THR A 285 10.22 10.53 -6.60
CA THR A 285 10.10 10.67 -5.15
C THR A 285 8.62 10.47 -4.74
N ALA A 286 8.27 10.68 -3.47
CA ALA A 286 6.88 10.64 -3.02
C ALA A 286 6.14 11.94 -3.41
N ALA A 287 4.85 11.86 -3.77
CA ALA A 287 4.09 13.05 -4.16
C ALA A 287 3.95 14.03 -2.99
N HIS A 288 3.76 13.52 -1.76
CA HIS A 288 3.66 14.38 -0.57
C HIS A 288 4.93 15.16 -0.24
N VAL A 289 6.08 14.75 -0.80
CA VAL A 289 7.34 15.50 -0.69
C VAL A 289 7.38 16.62 -1.73
N ALA A 290 6.75 16.42 -2.89
CA ALA A 290 6.87 17.28 -4.05
C ALA A 290 5.74 18.32 -4.20
N LEU A 291 4.56 18.07 -3.63
CA LEU A 291 3.36 18.89 -3.78
C LEU A 291 2.83 19.40 -2.43
N ASN A 292 1.98 20.43 -2.46
CA ASN A 292 1.31 20.93 -1.25
C ASN A 292 0.05 20.13 -0.88
N SER A 293 -0.41 20.29 0.37
CA SER A 293 -1.59 19.57 0.89
C SER A 293 -2.84 19.76 0.03
N LYS A 294 -3.04 20.96 -0.54
CA LYS A 294 -4.20 21.24 -1.40
C LYS A 294 -4.14 20.41 -2.69
N GLU A 295 -2.99 20.39 -3.36
CA GLU A 295 -2.79 19.59 -4.57
C GLU A 295 -2.89 18.09 -4.30
N LEU A 296 -2.35 17.63 -3.15
CA LEU A 296 -2.45 16.23 -2.75
C LEU A 296 -3.89 15.79 -2.54
N ASN A 297 -4.70 16.63 -1.89
CA ASN A 297 -6.14 16.39 -1.72
C ASN A 297 -6.84 16.30 -3.08
N GLU A 298 -6.56 17.27 -3.97
CA GLU A 298 -7.16 17.30 -5.31
C GLU A 298 -6.78 16.07 -6.16
N LEU A 299 -5.53 15.59 -6.05
CA LEU A 299 -5.09 14.35 -6.72
C LEU A 299 -5.80 13.11 -6.13
N TYR A 300 -5.89 13.04 -4.81
CA TYR A 300 -6.53 11.92 -4.13
C TYR A 300 -7.99 11.76 -4.54
N ASP A 301 -8.73 12.87 -4.61
CA ASP A 301 -10.16 12.86 -4.96
C ASP A 301 -10.44 12.56 -6.43
N SER A 302 -9.47 12.85 -7.31
CA SER A 302 -9.71 12.82 -8.75
C SER A 302 -9.28 11.56 -9.46
N THR A 303 -8.31 10.84 -8.90
CA THR A 303 -7.64 9.69 -9.56
C THR A 303 -7.01 10.05 -10.93
N GLU A 304 -6.81 11.34 -11.21
CA GLU A 304 -6.16 11.83 -12.42
C GLU A 304 -4.68 12.11 -12.18
N LEU A 305 -3.93 12.18 -13.28
CA LEU A 305 -2.54 12.59 -13.27
C LEU A 305 -2.41 14.10 -13.08
N PHE A 306 -1.38 14.52 -12.36
CA PHE A 306 -1.07 15.92 -12.10
C PHE A 306 -0.93 16.73 -13.38
N SER A 307 -0.27 16.18 -14.40
CA SER A 307 -0.04 16.86 -15.68
C SER A 307 -1.33 17.29 -16.39
N LYS A 308 -2.42 16.51 -16.26
CA LYS A 308 -3.72 16.81 -16.90
C LYS A 308 -4.43 18.02 -16.28
N ARG A 309 -4.10 18.33 -15.03
CA ARG A 309 -4.75 19.41 -14.26
C ARG A 309 -3.93 20.68 -14.22
N ASN A 310 -2.61 20.52 -14.22
CA ASN A 310 -1.66 21.57 -13.91
C ASN A 310 -0.63 21.75 -15.04
N GLU A 311 -1.10 21.78 -16.29
CA GLU A 311 -0.26 22.12 -17.45
C GLU A 311 0.41 23.49 -17.22
N GLY A 312 1.74 23.49 -17.19
CA GLY A 312 2.54 24.72 -17.03
C GLY A 312 2.79 25.18 -15.58
N SER A 313 2.44 24.38 -14.57
CA SER A 313 2.76 24.71 -13.18
C SER A 313 4.27 24.60 -12.86
N ASN A 314 4.80 25.51 -12.03
CA ASN A 314 6.23 25.65 -11.75
C ASN A 314 6.60 25.11 -10.36
N HIS A 315 6.32 23.83 -10.14
CA HIS A 315 6.57 23.13 -8.88
C HIS A 315 8.05 22.78 -8.73
N LYS A 316 8.82 23.76 -8.26
CA LYS A 316 10.27 23.66 -8.12
C LYS A 316 10.68 22.80 -6.94
N ILE A 317 11.57 21.86 -7.21
CA ILE A 317 12.21 21.01 -6.21
C ILE A 317 13.66 21.48 -6.01
N VAL A 318 14.07 21.56 -4.76
CA VAL A 318 15.41 22.00 -4.36
C VAL A 318 16.22 20.88 -3.71
N HIS A 319 17.55 21.00 -3.81
CA HIS A 319 18.50 20.17 -3.09
C HIS A 319 19.64 21.04 -2.50
N PRO A 320 20.03 20.79 -1.22
CA PRO A 320 19.27 20.01 -0.22
C PRO A 320 17.92 20.68 0.11
N SER A 321 17.09 20.09 0.98
CA SER A 321 15.83 20.72 1.39
C SER A 321 16.06 22.06 2.12
N TYR A 322 15.04 22.94 2.14
CA TYR A 322 15.11 24.23 2.85
C TYR A 322 15.30 24.07 4.37
N GLN A 323 14.82 22.96 4.93
CA GLN A 323 15.04 22.59 6.33
C GLN A 323 16.54 22.41 6.64
N GLU A 324 17.34 22.04 5.64
CA GLU A 324 18.79 21.83 5.77
C GLU A 324 19.60 23.06 5.35
N LYS A 325 19.20 23.72 4.26
CA LYS A 325 19.90 24.88 3.74
C LYS A 325 18.93 25.87 3.11
N ILE A 326 18.92 27.10 3.65
CA ILE A 326 18.06 28.19 3.18
C ILE A 326 18.42 28.64 1.74
N ASP A 327 19.69 28.49 1.34
CA ASP A 327 20.19 28.78 -0.01
C ASP A 327 20.32 27.49 -0.84
N ALA A 328 19.20 26.77 -0.95
CA ALA A 328 19.10 25.52 -1.70
C ALA A 328 18.97 25.76 -3.20
N THR A 329 19.59 24.90 -4.01
CA THR A 329 19.58 25.03 -5.47
C THR A 329 18.37 24.32 -6.05
N ILE A 330 17.67 24.97 -6.98
CA ILE A 330 16.59 24.34 -7.75
C ILE A 330 17.20 23.30 -8.69
N ILE A 331 16.81 22.04 -8.53
CA ILE A 331 17.33 20.90 -9.29
C ILE A 331 16.33 20.34 -10.30
N GLY A 332 15.07 20.74 -10.24
CA GLY A 332 14.04 20.23 -11.13
C GLY A 332 12.65 20.81 -10.88
N ASN A 333 11.71 20.40 -11.73
CA ASN A 333 10.29 20.71 -11.59
C ASN A 333 9.47 19.43 -11.63
N VAL A 334 8.39 19.36 -10.83
CA VAL A 334 7.43 18.26 -10.91
C VAL A 334 6.79 18.27 -12.31
N SER A 335 6.95 17.16 -13.02
CA SER A 335 6.40 16.95 -14.35
C SER A 335 5.14 16.08 -14.30
N GLU A 336 5.15 15.09 -13.42
CA GLU A 336 4.01 14.20 -13.20
C GLU A 336 3.90 13.82 -11.72
N ALA A 337 2.69 13.58 -11.24
CA ALA A 337 2.44 13.05 -9.91
C ALA A 337 1.09 12.34 -9.82
N PHE A 338 1.01 11.41 -8.88
CA PHE A 338 -0.23 10.73 -8.51
C PHE A 338 -0.22 10.43 -7.02
N CYS A 339 -1.34 10.72 -6.38
CA CYS A 339 -1.60 10.41 -4.98
C CYS A 339 -3.00 9.79 -4.90
N GLY A 340 -3.13 8.54 -4.48
CA GLY A 340 -4.43 7.87 -4.36
C GLY A 340 -4.40 6.39 -4.73
N ASN A 341 -5.56 5.83 -5.06
CA ASN A 341 -5.72 4.42 -5.41
C ASN A 341 -5.93 4.25 -6.92
N HIS A 342 -4.97 3.62 -7.59
CA HIS A 342 -5.03 3.34 -9.03
C HIS A 342 -5.52 1.91 -9.29
N GLU A 343 -6.37 1.70 -10.30
CA GLU A 343 -6.98 0.40 -10.58
C GLU A 343 -5.94 -0.67 -10.98
N LYS A 344 -6.02 -1.86 -10.38
CA LYS A 344 -5.20 -3.03 -10.71
C LYS A 344 -6.06 -4.06 -11.45
N LYS A 345 -5.75 -4.31 -12.74
CA LYS A 345 -6.44 -5.33 -13.56
C LYS A 345 -6.11 -6.81 -13.20
N LEU A 346 -5.55 -7.11 -12.03
CA LEU A 346 -5.16 -8.48 -11.65
C LEU A 346 -5.47 -8.83 -10.18
N GLY A 347 -6.50 -9.66 -10.01
CA GLY A 347 -6.58 -10.77 -9.03
C GLY A 347 -6.37 -10.46 -7.55
N GLY A 348 -7.40 -9.91 -6.89
CA GLY A 348 -7.58 -9.97 -5.43
C GLY A 348 -7.72 -8.59 -4.76
N PHE A 349 -6.97 -7.60 -5.24
CA PHE A 349 -7.21 -6.18 -4.96
C PHE A 349 -7.47 -5.47 -6.28
N ASN A 350 -8.55 -4.70 -6.34
CA ASN A 350 -8.89 -3.92 -7.53
C ASN A 350 -8.07 -2.61 -7.61
N TYR A 351 -7.27 -2.29 -6.59
CA TYR A 351 -6.54 -1.02 -6.52
C TYR A 351 -5.14 -1.17 -5.91
N THR A 352 -4.23 -0.27 -6.30
CA THR A 352 -2.90 -0.07 -5.72
C THR A 352 -2.72 1.39 -5.33
N GLY A 353 -2.36 1.62 -4.09
CA GLY A 353 -2.07 2.90 -3.49
C GLY A 353 -0.73 3.41 -4.01
N ILE A 354 -0.75 4.59 -4.61
CA ILE A 354 0.40 5.25 -5.20
C ILE A 354 0.50 6.65 -4.60
N ASP A 355 1.68 6.98 -4.10
CA ASP A 355 2.10 8.30 -3.67
C ASP A 355 3.48 8.57 -4.27
N ALA A 356 3.48 9.08 -5.50
CA ALA A 356 4.69 9.24 -6.29
C ALA A 356 4.64 10.49 -7.16
N ALA A 357 5.79 11.13 -7.32
CA ALA A 357 6.00 12.24 -8.23
C ALA A 357 7.27 12.03 -9.05
N PHE A 358 7.19 12.38 -10.33
CA PHE A 358 8.32 12.47 -11.24
C PHE A 358 8.76 13.92 -11.37
N VAL A 359 10.03 14.16 -11.02
CA VAL A 359 10.67 15.47 -11.10
C VAL A 359 11.62 15.47 -12.30
N LYS A 360 11.35 16.35 -13.25
CA LYS A 360 12.22 16.59 -14.42
C LYS A 360 13.37 17.50 -14.00
N CYS A 361 14.61 17.04 -14.19
CA CYS A 361 15.80 17.81 -13.80
C CYS A 361 16.01 19.02 -14.71
N THR A 362 16.54 20.12 -14.15
CA THR A 362 16.92 21.33 -14.91
C THR A 362 18.32 21.24 -15.52
N SER A 363 19.19 20.38 -14.99
CA SER A 363 20.55 20.12 -15.49
C SER A 363 20.69 18.74 -16.11
N GLU A 364 21.62 18.60 -17.06
CA GLU A 364 21.95 17.31 -17.65
C GLU A 364 22.58 16.39 -16.59
N ILE A 365 21.96 15.26 -16.31
CA ILE A 365 22.61 14.18 -15.54
C ILE A 365 23.65 13.55 -16.47
N GLU A 366 24.92 13.93 -16.37
CA GLU A 366 26.00 13.52 -17.31
C GLU A 366 26.43 12.04 -17.19
N GLU A 367 25.96 11.31 -16.18
CA GLU A 367 26.43 9.94 -15.89
C GLU A 367 25.73 8.85 -16.72
N GLU A 368 26.48 7.81 -17.13
CA GLU A 368 25.93 6.61 -17.77
C GLU A 368 24.98 5.86 -16.82
N MET A 369 23.76 5.63 -17.31
CA MET A 369 22.66 5.01 -16.59
C MET A 369 22.28 3.69 -17.25
N PHE A 370 22.12 2.61 -16.47
CA PHE A 370 21.73 1.29 -16.98
C PHE A 370 20.28 0.95 -16.61
N ALA A 371 19.57 0.30 -17.54
CA ALA A 371 18.22 -0.17 -17.29
C ALA A 371 18.20 -1.13 -16.09
N MET A 372 17.28 -0.90 -15.16
CA MET A 372 17.15 -1.71 -13.96
C MET A 372 15.94 -2.64 -14.07
N GLU A 373 16.14 -3.91 -13.71
CA GLU A 373 15.06 -4.87 -13.63
C GLU A 373 14.08 -4.51 -12.50
N ILE A 374 12.78 -4.62 -12.78
CA ILE A 374 11.70 -4.45 -11.81
C ILE A 374 11.30 -5.82 -11.26
N ALA A 375 11.05 -5.89 -9.95
CA ALA A 375 10.58 -7.11 -9.30
C ALA A 375 9.20 -7.53 -9.85
N ASP A 376 9.01 -8.84 -10.07
CA ASP A 376 7.75 -9.42 -10.52
C ASP A 376 7.10 -10.31 -9.45
N GLU A 377 5.88 -10.81 -9.74
CA GLU A 377 5.12 -11.65 -8.81
C GLU A 377 5.83 -12.98 -8.49
N GLU A 378 6.75 -13.49 -9.32
CA GLU A 378 7.53 -14.69 -8.99
C GLU A 378 8.64 -14.37 -7.98
N ASP A 379 9.28 -13.20 -8.09
CA ASP A 379 10.27 -12.73 -7.13
C ASP A 379 9.67 -12.59 -5.70
N LEU A 380 8.39 -12.23 -5.62
CA LEU A 380 7.67 -11.99 -4.36
C LEU A 380 7.14 -13.27 -3.69
N ARG A 381 7.21 -14.44 -4.36
CA ARG A 381 6.76 -15.74 -3.80
C ARG A 381 7.75 -16.39 -2.84
N ILE A 382 8.80 -15.67 -2.47
CA ILE A 382 9.87 -16.15 -1.59
C ILE A 382 9.62 -15.65 -0.17
N LYS A 383 9.52 -16.58 0.78
CA LYS A 383 9.44 -16.23 2.20
C LYS A 383 10.71 -15.53 2.71
N ASN A 384 10.52 -14.59 3.63
CA ASN A 384 11.59 -13.82 4.26
C ASN A 384 12.49 -13.09 3.24
N LEU A 385 11.87 -12.51 2.21
CA LEU A 385 12.58 -11.77 1.18
C LEU A 385 13.20 -10.52 1.81
N HIS A 386 14.52 -10.39 1.70
CA HIS A 386 15.21 -9.21 2.21
C HIS A 386 15.13 -8.10 1.19
N VAL A 387 14.82 -6.91 1.67
CA VAL A 387 14.83 -5.69 0.88
C VAL A 387 15.83 -4.71 1.47
N SER A 388 16.34 -3.81 0.64
CA SER A 388 17.17 -2.71 1.08
C SER A 388 16.70 -1.39 0.51
N LYS A 389 16.99 -0.31 1.22
CA LYS A 389 16.81 1.04 0.73
C LYS A 389 18.02 1.87 1.13
N LYS A 390 18.20 2.99 0.44
CA LYS A 390 19.09 4.07 0.88
C LYS A 390 18.26 5.36 0.93
N GLY A 391 18.15 5.94 2.11
CA GLY A 391 17.44 7.20 2.33
C GLY A 391 18.28 8.15 3.15
N THR A 392 17.85 9.41 3.25
CA THR A 392 18.67 10.44 3.88
C THR A 392 18.79 10.26 5.39
N ALA A 393 17.71 9.84 6.06
CA ALA A 393 17.66 9.84 7.52
C ALA A 393 18.38 8.65 8.13
N THR A 394 18.14 7.44 7.61
CA THR A 394 18.75 6.22 8.18
C THR A 394 19.88 5.66 7.33
N GLY A 395 20.22 6.30 6.22
CA GLY A 395 21.24 5.80 5.31
C GLY A 395 20.79 4.50 4.62
N GLU A 396 21.72 3.55 4.50
CA GLU A 396 21.45 2.22 3.92
C GLU A 396 20.95 1.26 5.00
N THR A 397 19.73 0.74 4.82
CA THR A 397 19.07 -0.17 5.76
C THR A 397 18.52 -1.40 5.05
N THR A 398 18.27 -2.45 5.83
CA THR A 398 17.68 -3.70 5.33
C THR A 398 16.47 -4.12 6.16
N GLY A 399 15.44 -4.60 5.49
CA GLY A 399 14.19 -5.03 6.09
C GLY A 399 13.72 -6.37 5.51
N LEU A 400 12.68 -6.94 6.10
CA LEU A 400 12.00 -8.13 5.60
C LEU A 400 10.71 -7.73 4.91
N LEU A 401 10.53 -8.11 3.66
CA LEU A 401 9.25 -7.94 2.98
C LEU A 401 8.21 -8.86 3.64
N HIS A 402 7.16 -8.25 4.17
CA HIS A 402 6.01 -8.96 4.71
C HIS A 402 5.29 -9.71 3.57
N GLU A 403 4.75 -10.90 3.87
CA GLU A 403 4.09 -11.79 2.90
C GLU A 403 2.69 -11.25 2.48
N GLY A 404 2.64 -10.04 1.94
CA GLY A 404 1.48 -9.52 1.23
C GLY A 404 1.39 -8.01 1.13
N THR A 405 0.35 -7.59 0.44
CA THR A 405 0.00 -6.19 0.26
C THR A 405 -1.08 -5.79 1.26
N LEU A 406 -0.95 -4.62 1.87
CA LEU A 406 -1.86 -4.14 2.93
C LEU A 406 -2.58 -2.86 2.50
N THR A 407 -3.81 -2.69 2.99
CA THR A 407 -4.53 -1.41 2.93
C THR A 407 -4.34 -0.67 4.24
N PHE A 408 -3.90 0.58 4.18
CA PHE A 408 -3.75 1.41 5.37
C PHE A 408 -4.43 2.77 5.21
N LYS A 409 -4.92 3.32 6.32
CA LYS A 409 -5.61 4.59 6.41
C LYS A 409 -4.65 5.66 6.92
N ILE A 410 -4.79 6.86 6.37
CA ILE A 410 -4.05 8.06 6.74
C ILE A 410 -5.04 9.16 7.15
N ASP A 411 -4.72 9.82 8.26
CA ASP A 411 -5.44 10.91 8.89
C ASP A 411 -4.38 11.88 9.45
N ASN A 412 -3.87 12.78 8.59
CA ASN A 412 -2.70 13.62 8.88
C ASN A 412 -2.85 15.01 8.22
N LYS A 413 -1.97 15.95 8.59
CA LYS A 413 -1.84 17.35 8.13
C LYS A 413 -1.80 17.58 6.63
N TYR A 414 -1.48 16.55 5.84
CA TYR A 414 -1.47 16.65 4.38
C TYR A 414 -2.87 16.48 3.78
N PHE A 415 -3.77 15.84 4.52
CA PHE A 415 -5.13 15.51 4.11
C PHE A 415 -6.13 16.01 5.18
N ASP A 416 -6.31 17.33 5.23
CA ASP A 416 -7.25 17.94 6.18
C ASP A 416 -8.70 17.59 5.85
N GLY A 417 -9.43 17.03 6.83
CA GLY A 417 -10.83 16.64 6.72
C GLY A 417 -11.14 15.52 5.72
N VAL A 418 -10.14 15.00 5.00
CA VAL A 418 -10.33 13.98 3.95
C VAL A 418 -9.93 12.60 4.47
N PHE A 419 -10.89 11.67 4.41
CA PHE A 419 -10.63 10.27 4.67
C PHE A 419 -9.75 9.69 3.55
N THR A 420 -8.49 9.38 3.84
CA THR A 420 -7.56 8.78 2.86
C THR A 420 -7.12 7.39 3.28
N SER A 421 -7.10 6.48 2.31
CA SER A 421 -6.54 5.13 2.44
C SER A 421 -5.77 4.72 1.20
N PHE A 422 -4.70 3.96 1.37
CA PHE A 422 -3.85 3.45 0.31
C PHE A 422 -3.92 1.93 0.32
N LYS A 423 -4.41 1.37 -0.79
CA LYS A 423 -4.75 -0.05 -0.93
C LYS A 423 -3.59 -0.85 -1.52
N GLY A 424 -3.39 -2.08 -1.10
CA GLY A 424 -2.50 -2.98 -1.81
C GLY A 424 -1.01 -2.56 -1.87
N CYS A 425 -0.48 -1.85 -0.85
CA CYS A 425 0.92 -1.44 -0.80
C CYS A 425 1.83 -2.55 -0.25
N TYR A 426 3.09 -2.58 -0.67
CA TYR A 426 4.11 -3.47 -0.08
C TYR A 426 4.46 -3.02 1.33
N VAL A 427 4.78 -3.98 2.21
CA VAL A 427 5.11 -3.71 3.61
C VAL A 427 6.43 -4.35 3.97
N VAL A 428 7.32 -3.56 4.56
CA VAL A 428 8.65 -3.99 5.00
C VAL A 428 8.71 -3.93 6.52
N GLN A 429 8.98 -5.07 7.16
CA GLN A 429 9.23 -5.17 8.59
C GLN A 429 10.68 -4.82 8.92
N ASP A 430 10.87 -4.16 10.05
CA ASP A 430 12.18 -3.92 10.66
C ASP A 430 12.85 -5.25 11.07
N ILE A 431 14.18 -5.30 11.01
CA ILE A 431 14.95 -6.47 11.47
C ILE A 431 15.71 -6.12 12.75
N LYS A 432 16.87 -5.47 12.61
CA LYS A 432 17.74 -5.06 13.73
C LYS A 432 17.60 -3.57 14.04
N THR A 433 17.39 -2.79 12.99
CA THR A 433 17.23 -1.34 13.04
C THR A 433 15.96 -0.97 12.30
N ALA A 434 15.44 0.22 12.60
CA ALA A 434 14.32 0.77 11.84
C ALA A 434 14.68 0.75 10.35
N PHE A 435 13.79 0.21 9.51
CA PHE A 435 14.00 0.17 8.07
C PHE A 435 14.01 1.58 7.51
N CYS A 436 13.15 2.45 8.01
CA CYS A 436 13.18 3.87 7.69
C CYS A 436 12.80 4.73 8.89
N ASP A 437 13.16 6.00 8.81
CA ASP A 437 12.76 7.03 9.75
C ASP A 437 12.40 8.30 8.97
N ASP A 438 11.94 9.29 9.72
CA ASP A 438 11.55 10.57 9.18
C ASP A 438 12.68 11.17 8.33
N GLY A 439 12.40 11.40 7.03
CA GLY A 439 13.28 11.91 5.99
C GLY A 439 13.49 10.96 4.83
N ASP A 440 13.18 9.69 5.01
CA ASP A 440 13.39 8.67 3.98
C ASP A 440 12.27 8.60 2.92
N SER A 441 11.16 9.36 3.07
CA SER A 441 10.05 9.38 2.11
C SER A 441 10.56 9.66 0.70
N GLY A 442 10.12 8.90 -0.29
CA GLY A 442 10.62 8.96 -1.65
C GLY A 442 11.78 8.02 -1.94
N SER A 443 12.42 7.40 -0.93
CA SER A 443 13.56 6.49 -1.15
C SER A 443 13.20 5.27 -2.01
N GLY A 444 14.11 4.88 -2.89
CA GLY A 444 13.98 3.67 -3.69
C GLY A 444 14.22 2.43 -2.84
N VAL A 445 13.29 1.48 -2.90
CA VAL A 445 13.35 0.19 -2.24
C VAL A 445 13.64 -0.90 -3.27
N PHE A 446 14.57 -1.80 -2.92
CA PHE A 446 15.09 -2.82 -3.81
C PHE A 446 15.02 -4.20 -3.15
N LEU A 447 14.82 -5.23 -3.97
CA LEU A 447 15.12 -6.60 -3.54
C LEU A 447 16.64 -6.73 -3.34
N LYS A 448 17.04 -7.33 -2.22
CA LYS A 448 18.46 -7.47 -1.88
C LYS A 448 19.13 -8.44 -2.86
N GLU A 449 20.24 -7.99 -3.44
CA GLU A 449 21.05 -8.81 -4.35
C GLU A 449 21.53 -10.09 -3.63
N THR A 450 21.36 -11.22 -4.29
CA THR A 450 21.95 -12.50 -3.87
C THR A 450 22.93 -12.97 -4.93
N LYS A 451 23.77 -13.98 -4.62
CA LYS A 451 24.74 -14.52 -5.59
C LYS A 451 24.13 -14.91 -6.94
N ASN A 452 22.83 -15.22 -6.96
CA ASN A 452 22.12 -15.72 -8.14
C ASN A 452 21.04 -14.78 -8.67
N GLN A 453 20.74 -13.66 -7.98
CA GLN A 453 19.69 -12.73 -8.39
C GLN A 453 20.20 -11.28 -8.33
N PRO A 454 20.13 -10.54 -9.45
CA PRO A 454 20.52 -9.14 -9.48
C PRO A 454 19.60 -8.29 -8.59
N LYS A 455 20.06 -7.09 -8.25
CA LYS A 455 19.27 -6.10 -7.52
C LYS A 455 18.09 -5.65 -8.39
N LYS A 456 16.86 -5.86 -7.93
CA LYS A 456 15.62 -5.46 -8.64
C LYS A 456 14.91 -4.34 -7.90
N ALA A 457 14.30 -3.41 -8.64
CA ALA A 457 13.48 -2.35 -8.06
C ALA A 457 12.16 -2.91 -7.55
N LEU A 458 11.78 -2.58 -6.31
CA LEU A 458 10.50 -2.96 -5.72
C LEU A 458 9.51 -1.80 -5.69
N GLY A 459 9.96 -0.60 -5.28
CA GLY A 459 9.02 0.47 -4.98
C GLY A 459 9.60 1.75 -4.42
N ILE A 460 8.73 2.74 -4.23
CA ILE A 460 9.02 4.01 -3.56
C ILE A 460 8.50 3.94 -2.13
N LEU A 461 9.37 4.15 -1.15
CA LEU A 461 9.00 4.28 0.26
C LEU A 461 8.23 5.59 0.47
N PHE A 462 7.11 5.57 1.18
CA PHE A 462 6.31 6.80 1.37
C PHE A 462 5.68 6.97 2.75
N ALA A 463 5.58 5.90 3.54
CA ALA A 463 5.06 5.99 4.91
C ALA A 463 5.75 4.96 5.83
N ASN A 464 5.71 5.18 7.14
CA ASN A 464 6.05 4.18 8.14
C ASN A 464 4.98 4.06 9.23
N SER A 465 5.06 2.98 9.98
CA SER A 465 4.39 2.72 11.23
C SER A 465 5.38 2.08 12.20
N ASN A 466 5.00 1.87 13.47
CA ASN A 466 5.83 1.29 14.55
C ASN A 466 7.12 0.56 14.10
N SER A 467 6.95 -0.61 13.49
CA SER A 467 8.02 -1.51 13.04
C SER A 467 7.88 -1.91 11.57
N LYS A 468 7.13 -1.11 10.80
CA LYS A 468 6.76 -1.42 9.42
C LYS A 468 6.86 -0.19 8.53
N SER A 469 7.23 -0.40 7.28
CA SER A 469 7.39 0.64 6.28
C SER A 469 6.56 0.31 5.04
N TYR A 470 5.95 1.31 4.41
CA TYR A 470 5.04 1.13 3.28
C TYR A 470 5.65 1.64 1.99
N VAL A 471 5.49 0.83 0.96
CA VAL A 471 6.21 0.99 -0.31
C VAL A 471 5.21 0.87 -1.46
N CYS A 472 5.15 1.89 -2.31
CA CYS A 472 4.36 1.89 -3.54
C CYS A 472 4.98 0.98 -4.60
N ASP A 473 4.15 0.32 -5.41
CA ASP A 473 4.61 -0.55 -6.48
C ASP A 473 5.27 0.24 -7.62
N ILE A 474 6.59 0.08 -7.80
CA ILE A 474 7.34 0.78 -8.84
C ILE A 474 6.83 0.44 -10.24
N LYS A 475 6.39 -0.81 -10.46
CA LYS A 475 5.89 -1.25 -11.76
C LYS A 475 4.67 -0.43 -12.17
N LYS A 476 3.77 -0.20 -11.22
CA LYS A 476 2.55 0.59 -11.44
C LYS A 476 2.86 2.06 -11.69
N ILE A 477 3.82 2.63 -10.97
CA ILE A 477 4.24 4.02 -11.19
C ILE A 477 4.83 4.19 -12.58
N VAL A 478 5.69 3.26 -13.01
CA VAL A 478 6.36 3.28 -14.31
C VAL A 478 5.37 3.13 -15.47
N GLU A 479 4.40 2.22 -15.34
CA GLU A 479 3.29 2.08 -16.28
C GLU A 479 2.43 3.35 -16.35
N LEU A 480 2.11 3.93 -15.20
CA LEU A 480 1.22 5.10 -15.08
C LEU A 480 1.86 6.38 -15.62
N PHE A 481 3.14 6.61 -15.35
CA PHE A 481 3.87 7.81 -15.75
C PHE A 481 4.59 7.65 -17.11
N ASN A 482 4.49 6.47 -17.73
CA ASN A 482 5.19 6.12 -18.97
C ASN A 482 6.71 6.38 -18.89
N LEU A 483 7.35 5.77 -17.88
CA LEU A 483 8.77 5.93 -17.58
C LEU A 483 9.57 4.64 -17.85
N GLU A 484 10.90 4.74 -17.83
CA GLU A 484 11.82 3.58 -17.79
C GLU A 484 12.82 3.75 -16.63
N VAL A 485 12.96 2.72 -15.78
CA VAL A 485 13.78 2.79 -14.56
C VAL A 485 15.26 2.57 -14.87
N TYR A 486 16.13 3.46 -14.36
CA TYR A 486 17.57 3.31 -14.50
C TYR A 486 18.33 3.42 -13.16
N HIS A 487 19.54 2.86 -13.11
CA HIS A 487 20.45 2.96 -11.96
C HIS A 487 21.83 3.48 -12.37
N LYS A 488 22.49 4.19 -11.44
CA LYS A 488 23.88 4.64 -11.59
C LYS A 488 24.85 3.46 -11.55
N ASN A 489 25.90 3.51 -12.37
CA ASN A 489 26.89 2.45 -12.48
C ASN A 489 27.60 2.18 -11.14
N PRO A 490 27.60 0.96 -10.58
CA PRO A 490 28.58 0.60 -9.56
C PRO A 490 29.97 0.55 -10.21
N SER A 491 30.99 1.07 -9.53
CA SER A 491 32.37 1.14 -10.06
C SER A 491 32.82 -0.10 -10.84
N VAL A 492 33.62 0.07 -11.90
CA VAL A 492 34.15 -1.00 -12.78
C VAL A 492 34.63 -2.24 -12.01
N VAL A 493 35.18 -2.04 -10.81
CA VAL A 493 35.63 -3.07 -9.87
C VAL A 493 34.49 -3.99 -9.38
N LYS A 494 33.30 -3.45 -9.13
CA LYS A 494 32.11 -4.22 -8.72
C LYS A 494 31.56 -5.04 -9.90
N MET A 495 31.58 -4.47 -11.10
CA MET A 495 31.16 -5.15 -12.32
C MET A 495 32.07 -6.36 -12.64
N ILE A 496 33.40 -6.18 -12.51
CA ILE A 496 34.36 -7.28 -12.63
C ILE A 496 34.08 -8.36 -11.56
N LYS A 497 33.77 -7.99 -10.32
CA LYS A 497 33.45 -8.98 -9.27
C LYS A 497 32.16 -9.77 -9.54
N VAL A 498 31.10 -9.13 -10.04
CA VAL A 498 29.83 -9.80 -10.39
C VAL A 498 30.02 -10.68 -11.62
N PHE A 499 30.76 -10.21 -12.62
CA PHE A 499 31.10 -10.98 -13.82
C PHE A 499 32.00 -12.19 -13.49
N MET A 500 33.01 -12.02 -12.63
CA MET A 500 33.84 -13.09 -12.09
C MET A 500 33.04 -14.09 -11.24
N ALA A 501 32.04 -13.62 -10.47
CA ALA A 501 31.18 -14.50 -9.68
C ALA A 501 30.23 -15.35 -10.55
N ARG A 502 29.79 -14.84 -11.70
CA ARG A 502 28.91 -15.54 -12.65
C ARG A 502 29.62 -16.56 -13.54
N LEU A 503 30.91 -16.36 -13.84
CA LEU A 503 31.63 -17.25 -14.76
C LEU A 503 32.04 -18.60 -14.13
N GLY A 504 32.03 -18.74 -12.82
CA GLY A 504 32.47 -19.98 -12.18
C GLY A 504 33.98 -20.24 -12.34
N LYS A 505 34.57 -20.96 -11.38
CA LYS A 505 36.04 -21.09 -11.26
C LYS A 505 36.70 -21.69 -12.52
N ASN A 506 36.01 -22.62 -13.20
CA ASN A 506 36.56 -23.37 -14.32
C ASN A 506 36.62 -22.56 -15.63
N ILE A 507 35.74 -21.56 -15.83
CA ILE A 507 35.79 -20.70 -17.03
C ILE A 507 36.87 -19.62 -16.86
N ILE A 508 37.14 -19.18 -15.64
CA ILE A 508 38.22 -18.24 -15.33
C ILE A 508 39.59 -18.88 -15.61
N GLU A 509 39.79 -20.14 -15.21
CA GLU A 509 41.02 -20.87 -15.55
C GLU A 509 41.17 -21.04 -17.08
N PHE A 510 40.08 -21.27 -17.80
CA PHE A 510 40.10 -21.35 -19.27
C PHE A 510 40.48 -20.02 -19.95
N PHE A 511 39.93 -18.88 -19.50
CA PHE A 511 40.28 -17.56 -20.05
C PHE A 511 41.68 -17.11 -19.67
N ILE A 512 42.14 -17.42 -18.46
CA ILE A 512 43.53 -17.15 -18.04
C ILE A 512 44.49 -18.01 -18.88
N MET A 513 44.18 -19.29 -19.10
CA MET A 513 44.99 -20.17 -19.93
C MET A 513 45.02 -19.71 -21.40
N MET A 514 43.88 -19.26 -21.95
CA MET A 514 43.79 -18.66 -23.29
C MET A 514 44.60 -17.37 -23.40
N ALA A 515 44.51 -16.47 -22.41
CA ALA A 515 45.29 -15.25 -22.38
C ALA A 515 46.79 -15.52 -22.26
N PHE A 516 47.18 -16.54 -21.48
CA PHE A 516 48.57 -16.99 -21.37
C PHE A 516 49.06 -17.61 -22.69
N CYS A 517 48.25 -18.41 -23.37
CA CYS A 517 48.57 -18.95 -24.69
C CYS A 517 48.72 -17.85 -25.75
N PHE A 518 47.87 -16.82 -25.74
CA PHE A 518 48.00 -15.66 -26.63
C PHE A 518 49.26 -14.85 -26.33
N PHE A 519 49.60 -14.67 -25.04
CA PHE A 519 50.81 -13.95 -24.63
C PHE A 519 52.09 -14.72 -24.99
N CYS A 520 52.08 -16.05 -24.86
CA CYS A 520 53.17 -16.92 -25.30
C CYS A 520 53.32 -16.93 -26.83
N LEU A 521 52.22 -16.92 -27.60
CA LEU A 521 52.27 -16.80 -29.06
C LEU A 521 52.84 -15.45 -29.51
N TYR A 522 52.51 -14.37 -28.79
CA TYR A 522 52.98 -13.02 -29.08
C TYR A 522 54.47 -12.81 -28.73
N LEU A 523 55.03 -13.62 -27.83
CA LEU A 523 56.46 -13.61 -27.48
C LEU A 523 57.31 -14.55 -28.35
N LEU A 524 56.68 -15.42 -29.14
CA LEU A 524 57.31 -16.37 -30.06
C LEU A 524 57.28 -15.90 -31.53
N CYS A 525 56.58 -14.80 -31.83
CA CYS A 525 56.71 -14.01 -33.06
C CYS A 525 57.59 -12.79 -32.77
#